data_AF-A0A345SQX8-F1
#
_entry.id   AF-A0A345SQX8-F1
#
_cell.length_a   1.000
_cell.length_b   1.000
_cell.length_c   1.000
_cell.angle_alpha   90.00
_cell.angle_beta   90.00
_cell.angle_gamma   90.00
#
_symmetry.space_group_name_H-M   'P 1'
#
loop_
_entity.id
_entity.type
_entity.pdbx_description
1 polymer ?
#
loop_
_entity_poly.entity_id
_entity_poly.type
_entity_poly.pdbx_seq_one_letter_code
_entity_poly.pdbx_strand_id
1 'polypeptide(L)'
;MAHAREWMDAFTGYYNHEHRHSGIGLHTPASVHFGTAEEVRNQRAVALAQAYERHPERFARRPRPPEIPSQAWINDPAKRREPEPHGS
;
A
#
# COMPACT_ATOMS: atom_id res chain seq x y z
N MET A 1 -12.50 4.16 28.36
CA MET A 1 -12.47 2.85 27.66
C MET A 1 -13.25 2.87 26.34
N ALA A 2 -14.42 3.52 26.23
CA ALA A 2 -15.15 3.63 24.96
C ALA A 2 -14.39 4.38 23.84
N HIS A 3 -13.81 5.54 24.15
CA HIS A 3 -13.11 6.37 23.17
C HIS A 3 -11.92 5.66 22.47
N ALA A 4 -11.17 4.82 23.19
CA ALA A 4 -10.06 4.07 22.60
C ALA A 4 -10.54 3.03 21.57
N ARG A 5 -11.71 2.43 21.81
CA ARG A 5 -12.30 1.44 20.90
C ARG A 5 -12.87 2.12 19.65
N GLU A 6 -13.58 3.22 19.84
CA GLU A 6 -14.10 4.04 18.72
C GLU A 6 -12.98 4.50 17.80
N TRP A 7 -11.87 4.97 18.39
CA TRP A 7 -10.70 5.36 17.61
C TRP A 7 -10.09 4.18 16.84
N MET A 8 -9.92 3.02 17.49
CA MET A 8 -9.36 1.82 16.84
C MET A 8 -10.26 1.29 15.71
N ASP A 9 -11.58 1.34 15.88
CA ASP A 9 -12.53 0.92 14.84
C ASP A 9 -12.43 1.83 13.62
N ALA A 10 -12.39 3.15 13.84
CA ALA A 10 -12.20 4.13 12.76
C ALA A 10 -10.83 3.97 12.06
N PHE A 11 -9.77 3.82 12.85
CA PHE A 11 -8.42 3.59 12.32
C PHE A 11 -8.36 2.33 11.46
N THR A 12 -8.91 1.22 11.93
CA THR A 12 -8.87 -0.07 11.21
C THR A 12 -9.64 0.01 9.90
N GLY A 13 -10.81 0.66 9.91
CA GLY A 13 -11.59 0.91 8.70
C GLY A 13 -10.79 1.68 7.64
N TYR A 14 -10.25 2.83 8.02
CA TYR A 14 -9.42 3.66 7.14
C TYR A 14 -8.16 2.91 6.66
N TYR A 15 -7.44 2.27 7.57
CA TYR A 15 -6.19 1.55 7.28
C TYR A 15 -6.39 0.44 6.25
N ASN A 16 -7.48 -0.32 6.37
CA ASN A 16 -7.75 -1.48 5.52
C ASN A 16 -8.38 -1.10 4.18
N HIS A 17 -9.20 -0.06 4.11
CA HIS A 17 -10.05 0.21 2.95
C HIS A 17 -9.71 1.48 2.18
N GLU A 18 -9.02 2.44 2.79
CA GLU A 18 -8.79 3.76 2.19
C GLU A 18 -7.31 4.08 2.05
N HIS A 19 -6.53 3.77 3.09
CA HIS A 19 -5.10 4.06 3.11
C HIS A 19 -4.34 3.16 2.13
N ARG A 20 -3.60 3.78 1.20
CA ARG A 20 -2.80 3.07 0.20
C ARG A 20 -1.37 2.89 0.68
N HIS A 21 -0.92 1.64 0.71
CA HIS A 21 0.35 1.25 1.31
C HIS A 21 1.42 1.05 0.24
N SER A 22 2.53 1.77 0.36
CA SER A 22 3.66 1.66 -0.58
C SER A 22 4.26 0.25 -0.60
N GLY A 23 4.29 -0.43 0.55
CA GLY A 23 4.80 -1.80 0.69
C GLY A 23 4.01 -2.87 -0.06
N ILE A 24 2.81 -2.55 -0.57
CA ILE A 24 1.98 -3.44 -1.40
C ILE A 24 1.58 -2.75 -2.71
N GLY A 25 2.47 -1.96 -3.32
CA GLY A 25 2.23 -1.35 -4.63
C GLY A 25 1.15 -0.26 -4.62
N LEU A 26 1.01 0.48 -3.51
CA LEU A 26 -0.04 1.48 -3.28
C LEU A 26 -1.46 0.89 -3.30
N HIS A 27 -1.62 -0.38 -2.95
CA HIS A 27 -2.92 -1.01 -2.73
C HIS A 27 -3.39 -0.83 -1.28
N THR A 28 -4.66 -1.10 -1.04
CA THR A 28 -5.22 -1.21 0.31
C THR A 28 -5.15 -2.66 0.77
N PRO A 29 -5.01 -2.96 2.09
CA PRO A 29 -5.02 -4.33 2.59
C PRO A 29 -6.26 -5.09 2.14
N ALA A 30 -7.43 -4.45 2.13
CA ALA A 30 -8.68 -5.05 1.65
C ALA A 30 -8.59 -5.45 0.17
N SER A 31 -8.04 -4.61 -0.72
CA SER A 31 -7.94 -4.96 -2.14
C SER A 31 -7.02 -6.16 -2.40
N VAL A 32 -5.97 -6.32 -1.60
CA VAL A 32 -5.10 -7.50 -1.66
C VAL A 32 -5.82 -8.72 -1.09
N HIS A 33 -6.42 -8.58 0.09
CA HIS A 33 -7.10 -9.67 0.79
C HIS A 33 -8.28 -10.25 -0.02
N PHE A 34 -9.08 -9.39 -0.65
CA PHE A 34 -10.23 -9.79 -1.47
C PHE A 34 -9.88 -10.06 -2.94
N GLY A 35 -8.59 -10.06 -3.30
CA GLY A 35 -8.15 -10.41 -4.67
C GLY A 35 -8.49 -9.38 -5.75
N THR A 36 -8.90 -8.16 -5.39
CA THR A 36 -9.26 -7.10 -6.35
C THR A 36 -8.08 -6.20 -6.74
N ALA A 37 -6.90 -6.44 -6.18
CA ALA A 37 -5.70 -5.64 -6.43
C ALA A 37 -5.30 -5.62 -7.91
N GLU A 38 -5.40 -6.74 -8.63
CA GLU A 38 -5.08 -6.78 -10.07
C GLU A 38 -6.01 -5.91 -10.90
N GLU A 39 -7.32 -5.97 -10.63
CA GLU A 39 -8.31 -5.12 -11.31
C GLU A 39 -8.02 -3.64 -11.08
N VAL A 40 -7.76 -3.26 -9.82
CA VAL A 40 -7.36 -1.88 -9.47
C VAL A 40 -6.07 -1.46 -10.20
N ARG A 41 -5.11 -2.39 -10.35
CA ARG A 41 -3.86 -2.14 -11.05
C ARG A 41 -4.09 -1.93 -12.56
N ASN A 42 -4.97 -2.73 -13.18
CA ASN A 42 -5.34 -2.59 -14.58
C ASN A 42 -6.02 -1.24 -14.84
N GLN A 43 -6.95 -0.84 -13.98
CA GLN A 43 -7.59 0.48 -14.07
C GLN A 43 -6.57 1.63 -13.94
N ARG A 44 -5.59 1.49 -13.04
CA ARG A 44 -4.48 2.45 -12.95
C ARG A 44 -3.63 2.51 -14.22
N ALA A 45 -3.36 1.37 -14.85
CA ALA A 45 -2.61 1.34 -16.11
C ALA A 45 -3.33 2.15 -17.20
N VAL A 46 -4.65 2.00 -17.31
CA VAL A 46 -5.48 2.79 -18.24
C VAL A 46 -5.40 4.29 -17.92
N ALA A 47 -5.61 4.67 -16.65
CA ALA A 47 -5.55 6.07 -16.24
C ALA A 47 -4.18 6.71 -16.50
N LEU A 48 -3.10 5.99 -16.22
CA LEU A 48 -1.72 6.44 -16.49
C LEU A 48 -1.44 6.57 -17.98
N ALA A 49 -1.92 5.64 -18.80
CA ALA A 49 -1.80 5.72 -20.25
C ALA A 49 -2.51 6.97 -20.80
N GLN A 50 -3.76 7.21 -20.38
CA GLN A 50 -4.52 8.40 -20.78
C GLN A 50 -3.85 9.70 -20.31
N ALA A 51 -3.30 9.72 -19.09
CA ALA A 51 -2.57 10.88 -18.58
C ALA A 51 -1.31 11.16 -19.40
N TYR A 52 -0.58 10.11 -19.79
CA TYR A 52 0.61 10.21 -20.63
C TYR A 52 0.26 10.68 -22.05
N GLU A 53 -0.83 10.20 -22.64
CA GLU A 53 -1.28 10.63 -23.97
C GLU A 53 -1.66 12.12 -24.00
N ARG A 54 -2.28 12.63 -22.93
CA ARG A 54 -2.66 14.05 -22.84
C ARG A 54 -1.47 14.99 -22.66
N HIS A 55 -0.48 14.57 -21.87
CA HIS A 55 0.63 15.44 -21.44
C HIS A 55 1.95 14.68 -21.34
N PRO A 56 2.51 14.16 -22.46
CA PRO A 56 3.73 13.36 -22.42
C PRO A 56 4.93 14.15 -21.84
N GLU A 57 4.98 15.46 -22.02
CA GLU A 57 6.01 16.36 -21.50
C GLU A 57 6.10 16.38 -19.96
N ARG A 58 5.03 16.01 -19.26
CA ARG A 58 5.02 15.91 -17.79
C ARG A 58 5.70 14.65 -17.26
N PHE A 59 6.09 13.73 -18.14
CA PHE A 59 6.64 12.44 -17.77
C PHE A 59 8.01 12.22 -18.42
N ALA A 60 9.05 12.05 -17.60
CA ALA A 60 10.38 11.69 -18.08
C ALA A 60 10.41 10.33 -18.84
N ARG A 61 9.46 9.44 -18.54
CA ARG A 61 9.25 8.15 -19.21
C ARG A 61 7.78 7.76 -19.12
N ARG A 62 7.32 6.86 -20.00
CA ARG A 62 5.95 6.34 -19.93
C ARG A 62 5.68 5.71 -18.54
N PRO A 63 4.70 6.21 -17.78
CA PRO A 63 4.43 5.71 -16.44
C PRO A 63 3.83 4.30 -16.47
N ARG A 64 4.10 3.51 -15.41
CA ARG A 64 3.51 2.19 -15.18
C ARG A 64 3.07 2.08 -13.73
N PRO A 65 1.94 1.42 -13.41
CA PRO A 65 1.56 1.20 -12.04
C PRO A 65 2.57 0.26 -11.34
N PRO A 66 2.87 0.46 -10.05
CA PRO A 66 3.73 -0.44 -9.29
C PRO A 66 3.27 -1.90 -9.39
N GLU A 67 4.20 -2.84 -9.34
CA GLU A 67 3.87 -4.26 -9.21
C GLU A 67 3.31 -4.56 -7.82
N ILE A 68 2.45 -5.58 -7.75
CA ILE A 68 1.98 -6.12 -6.48
C ILE A 68 3.04 -7.13 -6.02
N PRO A 69 3.69 -6.93 -4.86
CA PRO A 69 4.68 -7.87 -4.39
C PRO A 69 4.02 -9.19 -3.95
N SER A 70 4.71 -10.31 -4.18
CA SER A 70 4.25 -11.63 -3.72
C SER A 70 4.26 -11.77 -2.20
N GLN A 71 5.09 -10.98 -1.51
CA GLN A 71 5.24 -10.95 -0.06
C GLN A 71 5.44 -9.51 0.42
N ALA A 72 4.86 -9.18 1.56
CA ALA A 72 5.04 -7.90 2.23
C ALA A 72 5.03 -8.10 3.75
N TRP A 73 5.73 -7.21 4.46
CA TRP A 73 5.84 -7.24 5.92
C TRP A 73 5.53 -5.87 6.50
N ILE A 74 4.74 -5.84 7.57
CA ILE A 74 4.63 -4.64 8.43
C ILE A 74 5.88 -4.53 9.30
N ASN A 75 6.28 -5.66 9.89
CA ASN A 75 7.51 -5.82 10.66
C ASN A 75 8.22 -7.06 10.12
N ASP A 76 9.27 -6.86 9.32
CA ASP A 76 10.05 -7.94 8.73
C ASP A 76 10.92 -8.60 9.82
N PRO A 77 10.69 -9.89 10.15
CA PRO A 77 11.45 -10.57 11.19
C PRO A 77 12.94 -10.67 10.86
N ALA A 78 13.33 -10.71 9.58
CA ALA A 78 14.73 -10.72 9.17
C ALA A 78 15.43 -9.37 9.39
N LYS A 79 14.67 -8.28 9.54
CA LYS A 79 15.17 -6.93 9.83
C LYS A 79 15.08 -6.56 11.30
N ARG A 80 14.64 -7.49 12.16
CA ARG A 80 14.60 -7.27 13.60
C ARG A 80 16.03 -7.15 14.10
N ARG A 81 16.43 -5.96 14.55
CA ARG A 81 17.67 -5.80 15.32
C ARG A 81 17.49 -6.54 16.65
N GLU A 82 18.49 -7.31 17.04
CA GLU A 82 18.53 -7.84 18.40
C GLU A 82 18.57 -6.66 19.38
N PRO A 83 17.80 -6.71 20.48
CA PRO A 83 17.91 -5.70 21.51
C PRO A 83 19.33 -5.73 22.08
N GLU A 84 19.96 -4.56 22.21
CA GLU A 84 21.22 -4.40 22.96
C GLU A 84 21.03 -5.01 24.36
N PRO A 85 21.97 -5.84 24.85
CA PRO A 85 21.85 -6.43 26.17
C PRO A 85 21.80 -5.32 27.21
N HIS A 86 20.66 -5.21 27.90
CA HIS A 86 20.52 -4.33 29.06
C HIS A 86 21.35 -4.93 30.21
N GLY A 87 22.53 -4.36 30.45
CA GLY A 87 23.35 -4.67 31.61
C GLY A 87 22.56 -4.43 32.89
N SER A 88 22.58 -5.41 33.80
CA SER A 88 22.00 -5.33 35.15
C SER A 88 22.87 -4.51 36.10
#